data_AF-A0A162NDH9-F1
#
_entry.id   AF-A0A162NDH9-F1
#
_cell.length_a   1.000
_cell.length_b   1.000
_cell.length_c   1.000
_cell.angle_alpha   90.00
_cell.angle_beta   90.00
_cell.angle_gamma   90.00
#
_symmetry.space_group_name_H-M   'P 1'
#
loop_
_entity.id
_entity.type
_entity.pdbx_description
1 polymer ?
#
loop_
_entity_poly.entity_id
_entity_poly.type
_entity_poly.pdbx_seq_one_letter_code
_entity_poly.pdbx_strand_id
1 'polypeptide(L)' 'MGVIILLLIASISVAAVFLFGFIWSVKKGQYEDEFSPPMRILFDDKPAKKSSQQ' A
#
# COMPACT_ATOMS: atom_id res chain seq x y z
N MET A 1 -26.78 28.14 -19.79
CA MET A 1 -27.18 27.45 -18.54
C MET A 1 -26.86 25.96 -18.54
N GLY A 2 -27.14 25.19 -19.60
CA GLY A 2 -26.84 23.74 -19.63
C GLY A 2 -25.35 23.36 -19.56
N VAL A 3 -24.46 24.18 -20.14
CA VAL A 3 -23.01 23.94 -20.14
C VAL A 3 -22.44 23.92 -18.71
N ILE A 4 -22.96 24.76 -17.80
CA ILE A 4 -22.50 24.81 -16.41
C ILE A 4 -22.83 23.49 -15.70
N ILE A 5 -24.01 22.94 -15.93
CA ILE A 5 -24.43 21.66 -15.35
C ILE A 5 -23.55 20.52 -15.88
N LEU A 6 -23.24 20.53 -17.19
CA LEU A 6 -22.36 19.54 -17.80
C LEU A 6 -20.94 19.60 -17.22
N LEU A 7 -20.38 20.81 -17.06
CA LEU A 7 -19.06 21.01 -16.47
C LEU A 7 -19.02 20.61 -14.99
N LEU A 8 -20.11 20.85 -14.25
CA LEU A 8 -20.21 20.45 -12.85
C LEU A 8 -20.16 18.92 -12.70
N ILE A 9 -20.94 18.20 -13.51
CA ILE A 9 -20.94 16.73 -13.51
C ILE A 9 -19.55 16.21 -13.92
N ALA A 10 -18.96 16.76 -15.00
CA ALA A 10 -17.64 16.35 -15.46
C ALA A 10 -16.57 16.54 -14.37
N SER A 11 -16.57 17.67 -13.66
CA SER A 11 -15.66 17.95 -12.55
C SER A 11 -15.81 16.94 -11.40
N ILE A 12 -17.05 16.66 -10.98
CA ILE A 12 -17.34 15.70 -9.91
C ILE A 12 -16.94 14.28 -10.34
N SER A 13 -17.21 13.89 -11.59
CA SER A 13 -16.81 12.59 -12.12
C SER A 13 -15.30 12.39 -12.11
N VAL A 14 -14.53 13.40 -12.54
CA VAL A 14 -13.06 13.34 -12.48
C VAL A 14 -12.58 13.19 -11.04
N ALA A 15 -13.11 14.00 -10.11
CA ALA A 15 -12.76 13.91 -8.69
C ALA A 15 -13.08 12.53 -8.10
N ALA A 16 -14.24 11.95 -8.43
CA ALA A 16 -14.64 10.63 -7.97
C ALA A 16 -13.74 9.51 -8.49
N VAL A 17 -13.32 9.59 -9.76
CA VAL A 17 -12.39 8.62 -10.37
C VAL A 17 -11.03 8.66 -9.65
N PHE A 18 -10.49 9.85 -9.40
CA PHE A 18 -9.23 9.99 -8.67
C PHE A 18 -9.33 9.50 -7.22
N LEU A 19 -10.43 9.82 -6.54
CA LEU A 19 -10.67 9.36 -5.17
C LEU A 19 -10.78 7.83 -5.10
N PHE A 20 -11.51 7.21 -6.03
CA PHE A 20 -11.63 5.76 -6.10
C PHE A 20 -10.28 5.09 -6.37
N GLY A 21 -9.51 5.63 -7.33
CA GLY A 21 -8.15 5.16 -7.62
C GLY A 21 -7.22 5.28 -6.42
N PHE A 22 -7.29 6.41 -5.68
CA PHE A 22 -6.52 6.62 -4.47
C PHE A 22 -6.86 5.59 -3.37
N ILE A 23 -8.14 5.37 -3.10
CA ILE A 23 -8.58 4.38 -2.10
C ILE A 23 -8.12 2.97 -2.51
N TRP A 24 -8.25 2.61 -3.79
CA TRP A 24 -7.76 1.32 -4.29
C TRP A 24 -6.24 1.18 -4.13
N SER A 25 -5.47 2.22 -4.45
CA SER A 25 -4.02 2.24 -4.30
C SER A 25 -3.59 2.06 -2.85
N VAL A 26 -4.22 2.77 -1.91
CA VAL A 26 -3.92 2.67 -0.47
C VAL A 26 -4.31 1.30 0.08
N LYS A 27 -5.42 0.73 -0.37
CA LYS A 27 -5.84 -0.61 0.04
C LYS A 27 -5.00 -1.73 -0.57
N LYS A 28 -4.35 -1.52 -1.71
CA LYS A 28 -3.58 -2.53 -2.43
C LYS A 28 -2.19 -2.74 -1.80
N GLY A 29 -2.17 -3.15 -0.54
CA GLY A 29 -1.03 -3.83 0.10
C GLY A 29 0.35 -3.16 -0.01
N GLN A 30 0.43 -1.86 -0.28
CA GLN A 30 1.71 -1.14 -0.34
C GLN A 30 2.41 -1.09 1.03
N TYR A 31 1.70 -1.48 2.09
CA TYR A 31 2.18 -1.56 3.46
C TYR A 31 2.61 -2.98 3.88
N GLU A 32 2.56 -3.97 2.99
CA GLU A 32 2.97 -5.34 3.33
C GLU A 32 4.50 -5.48 3.53
N ASP A 33 5.28 -4.47 3.13
CA ASP A 33 6.72 -4.36 3.43
C ASP A 33 6.99 -3.80 4.85
N GLU A 34 6.13 -4.12 5.82
CA GLU A 34 6.32 -3.76 7.24
C GLU A 34 7.56 -4.43 7.86
N PHE A 35 8.05 -5.54 7.29
CA PHE A 35 9.27 -6.22 7.72
C PHE A 35 10.47 -5.77 6.89
N SER A 36 11.07 -4.65 7.29
CA SER A 36 12.28 -4.15 6.66
C SER A 36 13.49 -5.10 6.88
N PRO A 37 14.41 -5.24 5.90
CA PRO A 37 15.59 -6.10 6.01
C PRO A 37 16.42 -5.95 7.31
N PRO A 38 16.58 -4.75 7.89
CA PRO A 38 17.31 -4.57 9.15
C PRO A 38 16.72 -5.33 10.34
N MET A 39 15.39 -5.45 10.41
CA MET A 39 14.72 -6.21 11.48
C MET A 39 14.95 -7.71 11.31
N ARG A 40 14.94 -8.21 10.07
CA ARG A 40 15.24 -9.62 9.80
C ARG A 40 16.66 -9.98 10.24
N ILE A 41 17.65 -9.15 9.88
CA ILE A 41 19.07 -9.41 10.18
C ILE A 41 19.35 -9.32 11.69
N LEU A 42 18.74 -8.36 12.40
CA LEU A 42 18.94 -8.20 13.85
C LEU A 42 18.40 -9.39 14.68
N PHE A 43 17.39 -10.11 14.18
CA PHE A 43 16.82 -11.28 14.84
C PHE A 43 17.28 -12.64 14.26
N ASP A 44 17.76 -12.68 13.01
CA ASP A 44 18.40 -13.85 12.39
C ASP A 44 19.80 -14.12 12.95
N ASP A 45 20.47 -13.15 13.56
CA ASP A 45 21.80 -13.30 14.16
C ASP A 45 21.82 -14.08 15.49
N LYS A 46 20.73 -14.78 15.85
CA LYS A 46 20.80 -15.76 16.95
C LYS A 46 21.63 -16.95 16.47
N PRO A 47 22.76 -17.28 17.13
CA PRO A 47 23.52 -18.45 16.76
C PRO A 47 22.60 -19.67 16.90
N ALA A 48 22.35 -20.34 15.78
CA ALA A 48 21.70 -21.65 15.78
C ALA A 48 22.46 -22.49 16.80
N LYS A 49 21.81 -22.79 17.93
CA LYS A 49 22.33 -23.75 18.90
C LYS A 49 22.47 -25.03 18.09
N LYS A 50 23.69 -25.36 17.68
CA LYS A 50 24.04 -26.64 17.06
C LYS A 50 23.53 -27.70 18.02
N SER A 51 22.36 -28.26 17.72
CA SER A 51 21.97 -29.53 18.30
C SER A 51 22.91 -30.53 17.69
N SER A 52 23.91 -30.90 18.49
CA SER A 52 24.77 -32.04 18.26
C SER A 52 23.89 -33.23 17.88
N GLN A 53 23.88 -33.60 16.61
CA GLN A 53 23.48 -34.94 16.21
C GLN A 53 24.16 -35.33 14.92
N GLN A 54 25.04 -36.32 15.10
CA GLN A 54 25.81 -37.12 14.14
C GLN A 54 27.13 -36.51 13.66
#